data_AF-A0A1P8LWE3-F1
#
_entry.id   AF-A0A1P8LWE3-F1
#
_cell.length_a   1.000
_cell.length_b   1.000
_cell.length_c   1.000
_cell.angle_alpha   90.00
_cell.angle_beta   90.00
_cell.angle_gamma   90.00
#
_symmetry.space_group_name_H-M   'P 1'
#
loop_
_entity.id
_entity.type
_entity.pdbx_description
1 polymer ?
#
loop_
_entity_poly.entity_id
_entity_poly.type
_entity_poly.pdbx_seq_one_letter_code
_entity_poly.pdbx_strand_id
1 'polypeptide(L)'
;MDFDEFTGEIQHRLELPDTGRTVRAIRVTLMTLGERIPEGAAEDLAASLPVEIKWYLTGAVKEHGQRFDWQEFLDRVTEREGGRTDPAEAAYHARIVVDLVESEVPGSDFQQLRDQLPESESDENWRKLFEVVDSGGWGDAQEAQTGGGPQPEPEGDGGPEPAGDEPVDETED
;
A
#
# COMPACT_ATOMS: atom_id res chain seq x y z
N MET A 1 5.05 3.44 -11.34
CA MET A 1 5.08 1.97 -11.37
C MET A 1 4.29 1.46 -12.58
N ASP A 2 4.65 0.31 -13.16
CA ASP A 2 3.82 -0.40 -14.15
C ASP A 2 2.94 -1.50 -13.49
N PHE A 3 1.99 -2.10 -14.23
CA PHE A 3 1.06 -3.10 -13.68
C PHE A 3 1.74 -4.31 -13.01
N ASP A 4 2.80 -4.84 -13.63
CA ASP A 4 3.53 -5.99 -13.11
C ASP A 4 4.26 -5.66 -11.81
N GLU A 5 4.84 -4.46 -11.71
CA GLU A 5 5.48 -3.97 -10.48
C GLU A 5 4.44 -3.77 -9.37
N PHE A 6 3.29 -3.16 -9.68
CA PHE A 6 2.19 -2.95 -8.72
C PHE A 6 1.65 -4.27 -8.18
N THR A 7 1.40 -5.21 -9.09
CA THR A 7 0.91 -6.55 -8.70
C THR A 7 1.98 -7.32 -7.93
N GLY A 8 3.25 -7.24 -8.33
CA GLY A 8 4.36 -7.87 -7.64
C GLY A 8 4.52 -7.36 -6.20
N GLU A 9 4.41 -6.05 -6.01
CA GLU A 9 4.49 -5.41 -4.70
C GLU A 9 3.35 -5.87 -3.78
N ILE A 10 2.09 -5.83 -4.24
CA ILE A 10 0.96 -6.34 -3.45
C ILE A 10 1.12 -7.84 -3.15
N GLN A 11 1.57 -8.64 -4.12
CA GLN A 11 1.79 -10.07 -3.90
C GLN A 11 2.84 -10.31 -2.81
N HIS A 12 3.93 -9.54 -2.82
CA HIS A 12 4.97 -9.61 -1.81
C HIS A 12 4.44 -9.22 -0.42
N ARG A 13 3.76 -8.08 -0.31
CA ARG A 13 3.21 -7.55 0.95
C ARG A 13 2.17 -8.46 1.61
N LEU A 14 1.40 -9.18 0.78
CA LEU A 14 0.36 -10.11 1.22
C LEU A 14 0.82 -11.58 1.30
N GLU A 15 2.06 -11.86 0.92
CA GLU A 15 2.61 -13.23 0.85
C GLU A 15 1.70 -14.22 0.08
N LEU A 16 1.04 -13.73 -0.98
CA LEU A 16 0.05 -14.54 -1.71
C LEU A 16 0.73 -15.59 -2.60
N PRO A 17 0.16 -16.81 -2.68
CA PRO A 17 0.79 -17.95 -3.33
C PRO A 17 0.88 -17.81 -4.85
N ASP A 18 0.02 -16.99 -5.45
CA ASP A 18 -0.07 -16.83 -6.89
C ASP A 18 -0.62 -15.46 -7.30
N THR A 19 -0.18 -14.99 -8.47
CA THR A 19 -0.57 -13.71 -9.07
C THR A 19 -2.07 -13.63 -9.34
N GLY A 20 -2.75 -14.76 -9.57
CA GLY A 20 -4.19 -14.80 -9.81
C GLY A 20 -4.99 -14.37 -8.58
N ARG A 21 -4.58 -14.81 -7.38
CA ARG A 21 -5.14 -14.35 -6.10
C ARG A 21 -4.85 -12.87 -5.86
N THR A 22 -3.63 -12.42 -6.15
CA THR A 22 -3.23 -11.02 -6.01
C THR A 22 -4.07 -10.08 -6.88
N VAL A 23 -4.17 -10.35 -8.19
CA VAL A 23 -4.96 -9.54 -9.11
C VAL A 23 -6.43 -9.52 -8.72
N ARG A 24 -6.96 -10.63 -8.18
CA ARG A 24 -8.33 -10.67 -7.67
C ARG A 24 -8.52 -9.74 -6.48
N ALA A 25 -7.64 -9.79 -5.48
CA ALA A 25 -7.70 -8.92 -4.31
C ALA A 25 -7.69 -7.44 -4.75
N ILE A 26 -6.70 -7.04 -5.56
CA ILE A 26 -6.59 -5.68 -6.12
C ILE A 26 -7.89 -5.27 -6.83
N ARG A 27 -8.34 -6.08 -7.79
CA ARG A 27 -9.53 -5.78 -8.59
C ARG A 27 -10.77 -5.60 -7.71
N VAL A 28 -11.01 -6.53 -6.79
CA VAL A 28 -12.22 -6.53 -5.98
C VAL A 28 -12.22 -5.36 -5.00
N THR A 29 -11.09 -5.09 -4.35
CA THR A 29 -10.94 -3.92 -3.47
C THR A 29 -11.21 -2.63 -4.25
N LEU A 30 -10.53 -2.42 -5.37
CA LEU A 30 -10.61 -1.16 -6.12
C LEU A 30 -11.97 -0.96 -6.81
N MET A 31 -12.58 -2.01 -7.36
CA MET A 31 -13.94 -1.92 -7.90
C MET A 31 -14.95 -1.57 -6.81
N THR A 32 -14.84 -2.19 -5.63
CA THR A 32 -15.77 -1.91 -4.52
C THR A 32 -15.52 -0.51 -3.96
N LEU A 33 -14.28 -0.03 -3.90
CA LEU A 33 -13.98 1.35 -3.53
C LEU A 33 -14.54 2.34 -4.55
N GLY A 34 -14.38 2.07 -5.85
CA GLY A 34 -14.93 2.88 -6.92
C GLY A 34 -16.46 2.96 -6.90
N GLU A 35 -17.16 1.89 -6.51
CA GLU A 35 -18.61 1.91 -6.27
C GLU A 35 -19.00 2.89 -5.14
N ARG A 36 -18.17 2.98 -4.09
CA ARG A 36 -18.45 3.82 -2.90
C ARG A 36 -18.29 5.30 -3.17
N ILE A 37 -17.27 5.69 -3.94
CA ILE A 37 -16.89 7.09 -4.12
C ILE A 37 -17.52 7.69 -5.38
N PRO A 38 -17.72 9.02 -5.45
CA PRO A 38 -18.18 9.68 -6.67
C PRO A 38 -17.24 9.42 -7.86
N GLU A 39 -17.79 9.38 -9.08
CA GLU A 39 -17.04 9.08 -10.30
C GLU A 39 -15.80 9.98 -10.46
N GLY A 40 -15.95 11.30 -10.30
CA GLY A 40 -14.83 12.23 -10.40
C GLY A 40 -13.72 11.99 -9.37
N ALA A 41 -14.07 11.64 -8.12
CA ALA A 41 -13.08 11.29 -7.11
C ALA A 41 -12.36 9.98 -7.44
N ALA A 42 -13.07 9.03 -8.08
CA ALA A 42 -12.45 7.79 -8.56
C ALA A 42 -11.49 8.05 -9.73
N GLU A 43 -11.85 8.97 -10.64
CA GLU A 43 -10.99 9.39 -11.76
C GLU A 43 -9.73 10.11 -11.28
N ASP A 44 -9.89 11.04 -10.32
CA ASP A 44 -8.79 11.80 -9.71
C ASP A 44 -7.81 10.83 -9.02
N LEU A 45 -8.31 9.97 -8.12
CA LEU A 45 -7.49 8.96 -7.44
C LEU A 45 -6.76 8.02 -8.42
N ALA A 46 -7.43 7.63 -9.51
CA ALA A 46 -6.87 6.70 -10.47
C ALA A 46 -5.91 7.34 -11.49
N ALA A 47 -5.76 8.67 -11.50
CA ALA A 47 -5.04 9.39 -12.55
C ALA A 47 -3.56 9.02 -12.67
N SER A 48 -2.93 8.67 -11.54
CA SER A 48 -1.50 8.32 -11.46
C SER A 48 -1.24 6.81 -11.50
N LEU A 49 -2.29 5.99 -11.44
CA LEU A 49 -2.15 4.54 -11.38
C LEU A 49 -1.91 3.92 -12.77
N PRO A 50 -1.29 2.72 -12.84
CA PRO A 50 -1.18 1.97 -14.08
C PRO A 50 -2.54 1.77 -14.75
N VAL A 51 -2.59 1.70 -16.08
CA VAL A 51 -3.85 1.75 -16.85
C VAL A 51 -4.84 0.65 -16.46
N GLU A 52 -4.37 -0.56 -16.18
CA GLU A 52 -5.18 -1.69 -15.72
C GLU A 52 -5.73 -1.45 -14.30
N ILE A 53 -4.91 -0.88 -13.41
CA ILE A 53 -5.29 -0.57 -12.03
C ILE A 53 -6.33 0.55 -12.01
N LYS A 54 -6.09 1.61 -12.80
CA LYS A 54 -7.04 2.69 -13.04
C LYS A 54 -8.39 2.17 -13.50
N TRP A 55 -8.39 1.20 -14.41
CA TRP A 55 -9.63 0.63 -14.94
C TRP A 55 -10.51 0.00 -13.85
N TYR A 56 -9.91 -0.59 -12.79
CA TYR A 56 -10.69 -1.17 -11.68
C TYR A 56 -11.43 -0.13 -10.84
N LEU A 57 -10.88 1.08 -10.67
CA LEU A 57 -11.56 2.18 -9.97
C LEU A 57 -12.61 2.87 -10.83
N THR A 58 -12.50 2.77 -12.15
CA THR A 58 -13.28 3.56 -13.12
C THR A 58 -14.08 2.66 -14.07
N GLY A 59 -13.54 2.33 -15.25
CA GLY A 59 -14.28 1.65 -16.31
C GLY A 59 -14.85 0.26 -15.98
N ALA A 60 -14.39 -0.39 -14.90
CA ALA A 60 -14.97 -1.63 -14.39
C ALA A 60 -16.21 -1.41 -13.50
N VAL A 61 -16.38 -0.20 -12.98
CA VAL A 61 -17.47 0.19 -12.08
C VAL A 61 -18.66 0.66 -12.91
N LYS A 62 -19.85 0.12 -12.60
CA LYS A 62 -21.09 0.46 -13.31
C LYS A 62 -21.81 1.67 -12.72
N GLU A 63 -21.72 1.83 -11.40
CA GLU A 63 -22.42 2.84 -10.65
C GLU A 63 -21.53 3.33 -9.51
N HIS A 64 -21.18 4.62 -9.57
CA HIS A 64 -20.38 5.33 -8.58
C HIS A 64 -21.25 6.04 -7.53
N GLY A 65 -20.67 6.37 -6.39
CA GLY A 65 -21.33 7.14 -5.33
C GLY A 65 -22.42 6.39 -4.58
N GLN A 66 -22.38 5.05 -4.61
CA GLN A 66 -23.26 4.23 -3.78
C GLN A 66 -22.95 4.49 -2.31
N ARG A 67 -23.96 4.41 -1.44
CA ARG A 67 -23.78 4.57 0.01
C ARG A 67 -23.77 3.22 0.69
N PHE A 68 -22.64 2.90 1.29
CA PHE A 68 -22.46 1.77 2.17
C PHE A 68 -21.28 2.02 3.12
N ASP A 69 -21.29 1.33 4.25
CA ASP A 69 -20.29 1.46 5.29
C ASP A 69 -19.12 0.48 5.09
N TRP A 70 -18.15 0.53 6.01
CA TRP A 70 -17.02 -0.37 6.04
C TRP A 70 -17.41 -1.86 6.09
N GLN A 71 -18.49 -2.22 6.80
CA GLN A 71 -18.89 -3.61 6.95
C GLN A 71 -19.44 -4.16 5.63
N GLU A 72 -20.32 -3.41 4.97
CA GLU A 72 -20.86 -3.79 3.65
C GLU A 72 -19.77 -3.79 2.58
N PHE A 73 -18.77 -2.89 2.66
CA PHE A 73 -17.57 -2.98 1.82
C PHE A 73 -16.87 -4.33 1.98
N LEU A 74 -16.62 -4.75 3.23
CA LEU A 74 -15.96 -6.03 3.51
C LEU A 74 -16.79 -7.23 3.06
N ASP A 75 -18.11 -7.18 3.24
CA ASP A 75 -19.01 -8.25 2.81
C ASP A 75 -18.93 -8.43 1.28
N ARG A 76 -18.97 -7.33 0.53
CA ARG A 76 -18.79 -7.33 -0.94
C ARG A 76 -17.42 -7.84 -1.36
N VAL A 77 -16.35 -7.38 -0.71
CA VAL A 77 -14.98 -7.81 -1.03
C VAL A 77 -14.82 -9.32 -0.78
N THR A 78 -15.27 -9.79 0.38
CA THR A 78 -15.21 -11.20 0.78
C THR A 78 -16.00 -12.08 -0.20
N GLU A 79 -17.22 -11.67 -0.55
CA GLU A 79 -18.06 -12.40 -1.52
C GLU A 79 -17.37 -12.51 -2.89
N ARG A 80 -16.79 -11.41 -3.38
CA ARG A 80 -16.18 -11.33 -4.72
C ARG A 80 -14.80 -11.98 -4.80
N GLU A 81 -14.03 -12.00 -3.72
CA GLU A 81 -12.77 -12.77 -3.64
C GLU A 81 -13.05 -14.29 -3.66
N GLY A 82 -14.15 -14.70 -3.02
CA GLY A 82 -14.68 -16.06 -2.99
C GLY A 82 -14.44 -16.78 -1.66
N GLY A 83 -15.13 -17.92 -1.46
CA GLY A 83 -15.24 -18.61 -0.16
C GLY A 83 -13.98 -19.25 0.44
N ARG A 84 -12.77 -18.85 0.00
CA ARG A 84 -11.50 -19.20 0.65
C ARG A 84 -10.87 -18.03 1.41
N THR A 85 -11.37 -16.81 1.22
CA THR A 85 -10.93 -15.62 1.97
C THR A 85 -11.97 -15.34 3.06
N ASP A 86 -11.52 -15.18 4.30
CA ASP A 86 -12.39 -14.74 5.39
C ASP A 86 -12.41 -13.20 5.53
N PRO A 87 -13.38 -12.61 6.26
CA PRO A 87 -13.49 -11.16 6.36
C PRO A 87 -12.25 -10.45 6.92
N ALA A 88 -11.48 -11.09 7.79
CA ALA A 88 -10.27 -10.50 8.34
C ALA A 88 -9.14 -10.49 7.30
N GLU A 89 -8.99 -11.56 6.53
CA GLU A 89 -8.08 -11.59 5.37
C GLU A 89 -8.48 -10.53 4.32
N ALA A 90 -9.77 -10.44 3.97
CA ALA A 90 -10.27 -9.45 3.02
C ALA A 90 -10.01 -8.00 3.48
N ALA A 91 -10.19 -7.73 4.77
CA ALA A 91 -9.86 -6.43 5.35
C ALA A 91 -8.37 -6.12 5.24
N TYR A 92 -7.51 -7.10 5.53
CA TYR A 92 -6.07 -6.94 5.40
C TYR A 92 -5.65 -6.69 3.94
N HIS A 93 -6.17 -7.46 2.99
CA HIS A 93 -5.94 -7.24 1.56
C HIS A 93 -6.32 -5.81 1.14
N ALA A 94 -7.51 -5.35 1.52
CA ALA A 94 -7.99 -4.03 1.15
C ALA A 94 -7.07 -2.91 1.68
N ARG A 95 -6.59 -3.05 2.92
CA ARG A 95 -5.68 -2.07 3.54
C ARG A 95 -4.34 -2.00 2.82
N ILE A 96 -3.77 -3.15 2.46
CA ILE A 96 -2.48 -3.21 1.76
C ILE A 96 -2.59 -2.67 0.34
N VAL A 97 -3.71 -2.93 -0.35
CA VAL A 97 -3.98 -2.33 -1.66
C VAL A 97 -4.11 -0.81 -1.56
N VAL A 98 -4.85 -0.30 -0.57
CA VAL A 98 -5.03 1.15 -0.39
C VAL A 98 -3.73 1.83 0.08
N ASP A 99 -2.93 1.15 0.89
CA ASP A 99 -1.59 1.60 1.28
C ASP A 99 -0.66 1.79 0.08
N LEU A 100 -0.61 0.82 -0.85
CA LEU A 100 0.19 1.00 -2.06
C LEU A 100 -0.38 2.12 -2.95
N VAL A 101 -1.70 2.21 -3.08
CA VAL A 101 -2.34 3.32 -3.82
C VAL A 101 -1.95 4.67 -3.24
N GLU A 102 -1.91 4.82 -1.92
CA GLU A 102 -1.47 6.06 -1.25
C GLU A 102 -0.08 6.50 -1.71
N SER A 103 0.87 5.56 -1.79
CA SER A 103 2.23 5.86 -2.21
C SER A 103 2.40 6.22 -3.69
N GLU A 104 1.43 5.84 -4.54
CA GLU A 104 1.49 6.06 -5.99
C GLU A 104 0.73 7.31 -6.45
N VAL A 105 -0.12 7.89 -5.60
CA VAL A 105 -0.99 9.03 -5.96
C VAL A 105 -0.53 10.32 -5.27
N PRO A 106 -0.86 11.50 -5.81
CA PRO A 106 -0.67 12.76 -5.10
C PRO A 106 -1.43 12.75 -3.77
N GLY A 107 -0.79 13.23 -2.69
CA GLY A 107 -1.42 13.27 -1.36
C GLY A 107 -2.73 14.07 -1.31
N SER A 108 -2.95 15.02 -2.22
CA SER A 108 -4.24 15.72 -2.38
C SER A 108 -5.37 14.79 -2.79
N ASP A 109 -5.08 13.85 -3.70
CA ASP A 109 -6.07 12.96 -4.29
C ASP A 109 -6.42 11.85 -3.28
N PHE A 110 -5.41 11.40 -2.52
CA PHE A 110 -5.64 10.50 -1.38
C PHE A 110 -6.42 11.18 -0.23
N GLN A 111 -6.13 12.45 0.07
CA GLN A 111 -6.93 13.21 1.04
C GLN A 111 -8.37 13.37 0.57
N GLN A 112 -8.59 13.64 -0.72
CA GLN A 112 -9.94 13.71 -1.30
C GLN A 112 -10.68 12.37 -1.17
N LEU A 113 -10.00 11.23 -1.33
CA LEU A 113 -10.57 9.91 -1.05
C LEU A 113 -11.03 9.80 0.42
N ARG A 114 -10.19 10.18 1.39
CA ARG A 114 -10.56 10.16 2.81
C ARG A 114 -11.78 11.01 3.10
N ASP A 115 -11.87 12.19 2.48
CA ASP A 115 -13.00 13.10 2.66
C ASP A 115 -14.34 12.52 2.15
N GLN A 116 -14.32 11.49 1.28
CA GLN A 116 -15.53 10.77 0.83
C GLN A 116 -16.00 9.65 1.76
N LEU A 117 -15.19 9.30 2.77
CA LEU A 117 -15.34 8.07 3.56
C LEU A 117 -15.45 8.40 5.05
N PRO A 118 -16.66 8.49 5.62
CA PRO A 118 -16.87 8.83 7.02
C PRO A 118 -16.16 7.86 7.98
N GLU A 119 -15.17 8.37 8.72
CA GLU A 119 -14.26 7.54 9.50
C GLU A 119 -14.77 7.14 10.90
N SER A 120 -15.75 7.84 11.46
CA SER A 120 -16.21 7.63 12.83
C SER A 120 -16.83 6.24 13.02
N GLU A 121 -16.55 5.58 14.15
CA GLU A 121 -17.13 4.27 14.50
C GLU A 121 -18.66 4.32 14.61
N SER A 122 -19.22 5.47 14.98
CA SER A 122 -20.67 5.68 15.10
C SER A 122 -21.34 6.08 13.78
N ASP A 123 -20.58 6.21 12.69
CA ASP A 123 -21.08 6.59 11.37
C ASP A 123 -20.89 5.41 10.40
N GLU A 124 -19.84 5.43 9.57
CA GLU A 124 -19.57 4.36 8.59
C GLU A 124 -18.25 3.60 8.85
N ASN A 125 -17.48 3.98 9.87
CA ASN A 125 -16.29 3.29 10.35
C ASN A 125 -15.16 3.09 9.30
N TRP A 126 -15.06 3.97 8.30
CA TRP A 126 -14.07 3.84 7.22
C TRP A 126 -12.61 4.01 7.66
N ARG A 127 -12.35 4.50 8.88
CA ARG A 127 -10.98 4.54 9.44
C ARG A 127 -10.29 3.19 9.37
N LYS A 128 -11.07 2.10 9.44
CA LYS A 128 -10.58 0.73 9.33
C LYS A 128 -9.87 0.41 8.02
N LEU A 129 -10.17 1.11 6.92
CA LEU A 129 -9.47 0.95 5.65
C LEU A 129 -8.06 1.56 5.70
N PHE A 130 -7.88 2.60 6.49
CA PHE A 130 -6.64 3.40 6.53
C PHE A 130 -5.67 2.96 7.63
N GLU A 131 -5.96 1.91 8.40
CA GLU A 131 -5.14 1.50 9.56
C GLU A 131 -3.65 1.30 9.21
N VAL A 132 -3.34 0.75 8.02
CA VAL A 132 -1.93 0.56 7.60
C VAL A 132 -1.29 1.91 7.25
N VAL A 133 -1.96 2.75 6.48
CA VAL A 133 -1.49 4.10 6.13
C VAL A 133 -1.26 4.94 7.38
N ASP A 134 -2.20 4.93 8.32
CA ASP A 134 -2.13 5.67 9.58
C ASP A 134 -1.00 5.16 10.51
N SER A 135 -0.50 3.94 10.27
CA SER A 135 0.61 3.34 11.02
C SER A 135 1.99 3.63 10.43
N GLY A 136 2.09 4.43 9.35
CA GLY A 136 3.35 4.71 8.64
C GLY A 136 3.53 3.88 7.36
N GLY A 137 2.51 3.10 6.99
CA GLY A 137 2.51 2.23 5.83
C GLY A 137 3.08 0.84 6.08
N TRP A 138 3.07 -0.02 5.06
CA TRP A 138 3.47 -1.42 5.21
C TRP A 138 4.90 -1.63 5.73
N GLY A 139 5.86 -0.76 5.37
CA GLY A 139 7.25 -0.85 5.83
C GLY A 139 7.37 -0.76 7.36
N ASP A 140 6.82 0.29 7.97
CA ASP A 140 6.81 0.49 9.42
C ASP A 140 5.98 -0.59 10.14
N ALA A 141 4.87 -1.02 9.54
CA ALA A 141 4.04 -2.10 10.08
C ALA A 141 4.80 -3.43 10.13
N GLN A 142 5.62 -3.75 9.13
CA GLN A 142 6.44 -4.97 9.10
C GLN A 142 7.60 -4.92 10.11
N GLU A 143 8.23 -3.76 10.28
CA GLU A 143 9.28 -3.56 11.29
C GLU A 143 8.73 -3.73 12.72
N ALA A 144 7.54 -3.19 13.00
CA ALA A 144 6.86 -3.35 14.28
C ALA A 144 6.50 -4.83 14.59
N GLN A 145 6.17 -5.62 13.58
CA GLN A 145 5.83 -7.04 13.73
C GLN A 145 7.06 -7.94 13.89
N THR A 146 8.19 -7.55 13.29
CA THR A 146 9.44 -8.34 13.31
C THR A 146 10.37 -7.99 14.48
N GLY A 147 10.08 -6.92 15.24
CA GLY A 147 10.90 -6.49 16.38
C GLY A 147 12.30 -6.01 15.99
N GLY A 148 12.51 -5.66 14.72
CA GLY A 148 13.76 -5.13 14.19
C GLY A 148 13.83 -3.62 14.40
N GLY A 149 14.76 -3.16 15.24
CA GLY A 149 15.11 -1.74 15.29
C GLY A 149 15.78 -1.25 14.00
N PRO A 150 15.95 0.09 13.84
CA PRO A 150 16.38 0.70 12.58
C PRO A 150 17.69 0.09 12.09
N GLN A 151 17.68 -0.37 10.83
CA GLN A 151 18.87 -0.89 10.17
C GLN A 151 19.79 0.30 9.85
N PRO A 152 21.06 0.31 10.33
CA PRO A 152 21.96 1.42 10.04
C PRO A 152 22.20 1.51 8.54
N GLU A 153 22.05 2.73 8.00
CA GLU A 153 22.35 3.04 6.62
C GLU A 153 23.82 2.68 6.29
N PRO A 154 24.12 2.17 5.09
CA PRO A 154 25.49 1.85 4.72
C PRO A 154 26.26 3.17 4.54
N GLU A 155 27.13 3.49 5.49
CA GLU A 155 28.07 4.61 5.37
C GLU A 155 28.96 4.40 4.14
N GLY A 156 28.79 5.30 3.17
CA GLY A 156 29.53 5.32 1.93
C GLY A 156 31.00 5.72 2.10
N ASP A 157 31.85 4.96 1.43
CA ASP A 157 33.05 5.37 0.68
C ASP A 157 33.92 6.52 1.25
N GLY A 158 35.03 6.11 1.86
CA GLY A 158 36.25 6.92 1.99
C GLY A 158 37.44 6.13 1.44
N GLY A 159 37.81 6.43 0.20
CA GLY A 159 38.87 5.76 -0.57
C GLY A 159 40.29 5.81 0.04
N PRO A 160 41.26 5.15 -0.61
CA PRO A 160 42.54 4.77 -0.01
C PRO A 160 43.58 5.90 -0.07
N GLU A 161 44.32 6.12 1.02
CA GLU A 161 45.56 6.90 1.00
C GLU A 161 46.80 5.99 1.04
N PRO A 162 47.76 6.14 0.09
CA PRO A 162 49.00 5.39 0.06
C PRO A 162 50.20 6.15 0.67
N ALA A 163 51.10 5.36 1.29
CA ALA A 163 52.56 5.50 1.41
C ALA A 163 53.23 6.83 1.89
N GLY A 164 54.06 6.70 2.94
CA GLY A 164 55.18 7.61 3.27
C GLY A 164 55.82 7.22 4.61
N ASP A 165 56.94 6.49 4.59
CA ASP A 165 58.30 7.03 4.79
C ASP A 165 58.72 6.94 6.27
N GLU A 166 59.40 5.85 6.63
CA GLU A 166 60.11 5.71 7.91
C GLU A 166 61.53 6.28 7.76
N PRO A 167 61.94 7.30 8.53
CA PRO A 167 63.35 7.62 8.69
C PRO A 167 63.97 6.83 9.85
N VAL A 168 65.25 6.54 9.64
CA VAL A 168 66.18 5.76 10.44
C VAL A 168 66.81 6.55 11.61
N ASP A 169 67.19 5.78 12.63
CA ASP A 169 68.40 5.87 13.48
C ASP A 169 68.54 6.83 14.70
N GLU A 170 69.41 6.36 15.62
CA GLU A 170 70.07 6.98 16.79
C GLU A 170 69.23 7.11 18.10
N THR A 171 69.62 6.62 19.29
CA THR A 171 70.94 6.36 19.96
C THR A 171 70.77 5.35 21.14
N GLU A 172 71.67 4.36 21.27
CA GLU A 172 72.72 4.17 22.32
C GLU A 172 72.29 4.13 23.82
N ASP A 173 72.44 2.97 24.48
CA ASP A 173 73.50 2.63 25.47
C ASP A 173 73.53 1.10 25.72
#